data_AF-A0A524CIM6-F1
#
_entry.id   AF-A0A524CIM6-F1
#
_cell.length_a   1.000
_cell.length_b   1.000
_cell.length_c   1.000
_cell.angle_alpha   90.00
_cell.angle_beta   90.00
_cell.angle_gamma   90.00
#
_symmetry.space_group_name_H-M   'P 1'
#
loop_
_entity.id
_entity.type
_entity.pdbx_description
1 polymer ?
#
loop_
_entity_poly.entity_id
_entity_poly.type
_entity_poly.pdbx_seq_one_letter_code
_entity_poly.pdbx_strand_id
1 'polypeptide(L)'
;MGLTVSLTLDVLNSIFKKSEDKLLRSLALTHLMTNYVALYSGYISVLCGCSLKAGIGLAVGILYYFIDEDITKERKLLKFGAAINNVIESITGVICDGAKKGCALKVISSIDAAYTSALLALKTENLDYSEGIINENPIESLENIEKISKGMSQVDDIIIKDILNKVKTTKKFVKIRKG
;
A
#
# COMPACT_ATOMS: atom_id res chain seq x y z
N MET A 1 9.02 1.24 0.65
CA MET A 1 8.07 0.67 1.64
C MET A 1 8.41 1.17 3.03
N GLY A 2 9.56 0.79 3.61
CA GLY A 2 9.93 1.18 4.99
C GLY A 2 9.93 2.68 5.29
N LEU A 3 10.51 3.51 4.40
CA LEU A 3 10.51 4.97 4.58
C LEU A 3 9.10 5.56 4.49
N THR A 4 8.30 5.10 3.52
CA THR A 4 6.90 5.53 3.33
C THR A 4 6.11 5.36 4.61
N VAL A 5 6.22 4.20 5.25
CA VAL A 5 5.43 3.90 6.45
C VAL A 5 5.96 4.60 7.70
N SER A 6 7.28 4.64 7.87
CA SER A 6 7.89 5.15 9.10
C SER A 6 7.77 6.66 9.18
N LEU A 7 8.11 7.36 8.08
CA LEU A 7 8.04 8.82 8.02
C LEU A 7 6.59 9.32 8.17
N THR A 8 5.62 8.62 7.58
CA THR A 8 4.22 9.07 7.67
C THR A 8 3.70 9.01 9.10
N LEU A 9 3.95 7.92 9.82
CA LEU A 9 3.54 7.80 11.23
C LEU A 9 4.28 8.77 12.14
N ASP A 10 5.57 9.01 11.89
CA ASP A 10 6.35 10.02 12.63
C ASP A 10 5.79 11.43 12.43
N VAL A 11 5.49 11.81 11.18
CA VAL A 11 4.84 13.09 10.85
C VAL A 11 3.47 13.19 11.52
N LEU A 12 2.64 12.15 11.47
CA LEU A 12 1.35 12.13 12.18
C LEU A 12 1.55 12.32 13.68
N ASN A 13 2.55 11.69 14.29
CA ASN A 13 2.81 11.85 15.71
C ASN A 13 3.33 13.24 16.08
N SER A 14 4.09 13.90 15.20
CA SER A 14 4.49 15.30 15.41
C SER A 14 3.30 16.26 15.52
N ILE A 15 2.17 15.92 14.86
CA ILE A 15 0.93 16.70 14.84
C ILE A 15 0.02 16.33 16.02
N PHE A 16 -0.28 15.04 16.17
CA PHE A 16 -1.30 14.54 17.12
C PHE A 16 -0.73 14.15 18.50
N LYS A 17 0.59 13.99 18.62
CA LYS A 17 1.33 13.83 19.87
C LYS A 17 0.78 12.73 20.79
N LYS A 18 0.49 11.53 20.27
CA LYS A 18 0.19 10.38 21.13
C LYS A 18 1.48 9.89 21.82
N SER A 19 1.33 8.97 22.76
CA SER A 19 2.47 8.43 23.51
C SER A 19 3.47 7.72 22.60
N GLU A 20 4.74 7.73 23.01
CA GLU A 20 5.81 7.02 22.30
C GLU A 20 5.50 5.52 22.16
N ASP A 21 4.97 4.88 23.20
CA ASP A 21 4.54 3.47 23.13
C ASP A 21 3.46 3.25 22.06
N LYS A 22 2.48 4.17 21.93
CA LYS A 22 1.45 4.08 20.89
C LYS A 22 2.05 4.21 19.49
N LEU A 23 2.96 5.17 19.29
CA LEU A 23 3.69 5.35 18.03
C LEU A 23 4.50 4.09 17.67
N LEU A 24 5.29 3.56 18.60
CA LEU A 24 6.13 2.39 18.36
C LEU A 24 5.29 1.14 18.02
N ARG A 25 4.16 0.94 18.70
CA ARG A 25 3.22 -0.16 18.38
C ARG A 25 2.56 0.04 17.02
N SER A 26 2.16 1.26 16.66
CA SER A 26 1.66 1.58 15.32
C SER A 26 2.69 1.27 14.24
N LEU A 27 3.94 1.71 14.43
CA LEU A 27 5.04 1.44 13.50
C LEU A 27 5.29 -0.06 13.34
N ALA A 28 5.39 -0.79 14.45
CA ALA A 28 5.60 -2.24 14.43
C ALA A 28 4.47 -2.95 13.67
N LEU A 29 3.21 -2.62 13.97
CA LEU A 29 2.05 -3.19 13.29
C LEU A 29 2.06 -2.87 11.79
N THR A 30 2.37 -1.63 11.40
CA THR A 30 2.45 -1.27 9.99
C THR A 30 3.51 -2.05 9.23
N HIS A 31 4.71 -2.21 9.80
CA HIS A 31 5.79 -2.99 9.16
C HIS A 31 5.41 -4.47 9.05
N LEU A 32 4.83 -5.05 10.10
CA LEU A 32 4.35 -6.43 10.09
C LEU A 32 3.30 -6.64 9.00
N MET A 33 2.31 -5.75 8.95
CA MET A 33 1.22 -5.82 7.97
C MET A 33 1.74 -5.62 6.54
N THR A 34 2.64 -4.66 6.32
CA THR A 34 3.27 -4.42 5.01
C THR A 34 4.00 -5.66 4.50
N ASN A 35 4.73 -6.35 5.38
CA ASN A 35 5.42 -7.60 5.04
C ASN A 35 4.44 -8.76 4.82
N TYR A 36 3.37 -8.84 5.61
CA TYR A 36 2.35 -9.86 5.44
C TYR A 36 1.65 -9.77 4.07
N VAL A 37 1.30 -8.57 3.61
CA VAL A 37 0.74 -8.36 2.26
C VAL A 37 1.71 -8.76 1.15
N ALA A 38 3.02 -8.69 1.40
CA ALA A 38 4.02 -9.13 0.43
C ALA A 38 3.97 -10.64 0.14
N LEU A 39 3.41 -11.44 1.06
CA LEU A 39 3.21 -12.89 0.86
C LEU A 39 2.17 -13.18 -0.23
N TYR A 40 1.18 -12.29 -0.39
CA TYR A 40 0.08 -12.44 -1.37
C TYR A 40 0.40 -11.73 -2.68
N SER A 41 0.76 -10.45 -2.60
CA SER A 41 1.05 -9.63 -3.80
C SER A 41 2.42 -9.94 -4.43
N GLY A 42 3.18 -10.90 -3.88
CA GLY A 42 4.52 -11.30 -4.31
C GLY A 42 5.61 -10.28 -3.98
N TYR A 43 6.84 -10.71 -3.67
CA TYR A 43 7.94 -9.79 -3.37
C TYR A 43 8.34 -8.92 -4.57
N ILE A 44 8.31 -9.52 -5.77
CA ILE A 44 8.44 -8.84 -7.06
C ILE A 44 7.10 -9.01 -7.77
N SER A 45 6.48 -7.89 -8.14
CA SER A 45 5.21 -7.90 -8.86
C SER A 45 4.98 -6.62 -9.65
N VAL A 46 4.02 -6.71 -10.57
CA VAL A 46 3.54 -5.56 -11.35
C VAL A 46 2.83 -4.54 -10.47
N LEU A 47 2.31 -4.93 -9.30
CA LEU A 47 1.68 -4.01 -8.36
C LEU A 47 2.74 -3.24 -7.57
N CYS A 48 2.63 -1.91 -7.43
CA CYS A 48 3.64 -1.15 -6.68
C CYS A 48 3.59 -1.53 -5.21
N GLY A 49 4.64 -2.18 -4.72
CA GLY A 49 4.80 -2.42 -3.29
C GLY A 49 4.86 -1.12 -2.47
N CYS A 50 5.34 -0.04 -3.08
CA CYS A 50 5.33 1.30 -2.49
C CYS A 50 3.93 1.86 -2.22
N SER A 51 2.93 1.39 -2.97
CA SER A 51 1.58 1.91 -2.93
C SER A 51 0.62 0.93 -2.28
N LEU A 52 0.56 -0.31 -2.78
CA LEU A 52 -0.38 -1.30 -2.29
C LEU A 52 0.05 -1.89 -0.94
N LYS A 53 1.24 -2.51 -0.88
CA LYS A 53 1.74 -3.17 0.35
C LYS A 53 1.91 -2.15 1.49
N ALA A 54 2.62 -1.06 1.21
CA ALA A 54 2.82 0.01 2.18
C ALA A 54 1.51 0.73 2.53
N GLY A 55 0.61 0.94 1.56
CA GLY A 55 -0.69 1.58 1.80
C GLY A 55 -1.56 0.76 2.75
N ILE A 56 -1.67 -0.56 2.55
CA ILE A 56 -2.45 -1.44 3.42
C ILE A 56 -1.85 -1.44 4.84
N GLY A 57 -0.53 -1.63 4.96
CA GLY A 57 0.13 -1.60 6.26
C GLY A 57 -0.01 -0.26 6.98
N LEU A 58 0.07 0.85 6.22
CA LEU A 58 -0.09 2.19 6.75
C LEU A 58 -1.52 2.45 7.19
N ALA A 59 -2.54 2.02 6.43
CA ALA A 59 -3.94 2.16 6.83
C ALA A 59 -4.23 1.46 8.17
N VAL A 60 -3.72 0.24 8.34
CA VAL A 60 -3.86 -0.52 9.59
C VAL A 60 -3.14 0.17 10.76
N GLY A 61 -1.93 0.69 10.56
CA GLY A 61 -1.20 1.35 11.65
C GLY A 61 -1.69 2.75 11.97
N ILE A 62 -2.18 3.52 10.99
CA ILE A 62 -2.89 4.79 11.20
C ILE A 62 -4.17 4.52 11.98
N LEU A 63 -4.93 3.50 11.59
CA LEU A 63 -6.12 3.07 12.33
C LEU A 63 -5.75 2.70 13.76
N TYR A 64 -4.73 1.87 13.98
CA TYR A 64 -4.26 1.53 15.33
C TYR A 64 -3.80 2.76 16.12
N TYR A 65 -3.15 3.71 15.46
CA TYR A 65 -2.67 4.95 16.08
C TYR A 65 -3.86 5.74 16.65
N PHE A 66 -4.94 5.89 15.87
CA PHE A 66 -6.10 6.68 16.27
C PHE A 66 -7.11 5.94 17.13
N ILE A 67 -7.24 4.62 17.00
CA ILE A 67 -8.27 3.85 17.69
C ILE A 67 -8.12 3.90 19.22
N ASP A 68 -9.27 3.99 19.89
CA ASP A 68 -9.37 3.97 21.34
C ASP A 68 -8.96 2.61 21.92
N GLU A 69 -8.49 2.63 23.16
CA GLU A 69 -7.94 1.45 23.82
C GLU A 69 -9.02 0.55 24.45
N ASP A 70 -10.18 1.13 24.74
CA ASP A 70 -11.35 0.49 25.36
C ASP A 70 -12.18 -0.34 24.37
N ILE A 71 -11.91 -0.25 23.06
CA ILE A 71 -12.60 -1.04 22.06
C ILE A 71 -12.26 -2.53 22.17
N THR A 72 -13.28 -3.38 22.05
CA THR A 72 -13.10 -4.84 22.09
C THR A 72 -12.20 -5.32 20.94
N LYS A 73 -11.55 -6.48 21.17
CA LYS A 73 -10.66 -7.10 20.18
C LYS A 73 -11.40 -7.39 18.87
N GLU A 74 -12.64 -7.86 18.96
CA GLU A 74 -13.47 -8.23 17.82
C GLU A 74 -13.77 -7.01 16.95
N ARG A 75 -14.20 -5.90 17.58
CA ARG A 75 -14.45 -4.64 16.86
C ARG A 75 -13.18 -4.06 16.25
N LYS A 76 -12.04 -4.21 16.92
CA LYS A 76 -10.73 -3.79 16.40
C LYS A 76 -10.35 -4.58 15.14
N LEU A 77 -10.56 -5.90 15.16
CA LEU A 77 -10.31 -6.76 14.00
C LEU A 77 -11.21 -6.42 12.81
N LEU A 78 -12.50 -6.16 13.05
CA LEU A 78 -13.42 -5.72 11.99
C LEU A 78 -12.95 -4.42 11.34
N LYS A 79 -12.52 -3.44 12.14
CA LYS A 79 -11.99 -2.16 11.61
C LYS A 79 -10.70 -2.35 10.82
N PHE A 80 -9.80 -3.26 11.24
CA PHE A 80 -8.62 -3.57 10.45
C PHE A 80 -8.98 -4.21 9.11
N GLY A 81 -9.94 -5.13 9.09
CA GLY A 81 -10.45 -5.71 7.85
C GLY A 81 -11.00 -4.64 6.90
N ALA A 82 -11.82 -3.73 7.41
CA ALA A 82 -12.33 -2.60 6.64
C ALA A 82 -11.21 -1.70 6.09
N ALA A 83 -10.21 -1.36 6.92
CA ALA A 83 -9.08 -0.54 6.48
C ALA A 83 -8.25 -1.22 5.37
N ILE A 84 -8.06 -2.54 5.45
CA ILE A 84 -7.38 -3.33 4.41
C ILE A 84 -8.20 -3.28 3.12
N ASN A 85 -9.48 -3.60 3.19
CA ASN A 85 -10.39 -3.64 2.04
C ASN A 85 -10.51 -2.27 1.37
N ASN A 86 -10.59 -1.18 2.13
CA ASN A 86 -10.64 0.18 1.61
C ASN A 86 -9.39 0.54 0.77
N VAL A 87 -8.20 0.09 1.18
CA VAL A 87 -6.97 0.30 0.40
C VAL A 87 -6.95 -0.57 -0.86
N ILE A 88 -7.39 -1.83 -0.73
CA ILE A 88 -7.51 -2.74 -1.87
C ILE A 88 -8.43 -2.12 -2.93
N GLU A 89 -9.61 -1.67 -2.54
CA GLU A 89 -10.59 -1.11 -3.47
C GLU A 89 -10.10 0.20 -4.11
N SER A 90 -9.33 1.01 -3.38
CA SER A 90 -8.90 2.33 -3.87
C SER A 90 -7.71 2.30 -4.83
N ILE A 91 -6.67 1.50 -4.55
CA ILE A 91 -5.37 1.63 -5.24
C ILE A 91 -4.70 0.32 -5.65
N THR A 92 -5.45 -0.79 -5.75
CA THR A 92 -4.89 -2.08 -6.22
C THR A 92 -4.17 -1.96 -7.57
N GLY A 93 -4.73 -1.21 -8.52
CA GLY A 93 -4.21 -1.13 -9.90
C GLY A 93 -2.94 -0.29 -10.10
N VAL A 94 -2.31 0.25 -9.04
CA VAL A 94 -1.11 1.08 -9.20
C VAL A 94 0.09 0.21 -9.59
N ILE A 95 0.56 0.34 -10.84
CA ILE A 95 1.64 -0.48 -11.38
C ILE A 95 3.04 -0.05 -10.90
N CYS A 96 3.99 -0.99 -10.89
CA CYS A 96 5.41 -0.79 -10.59
C CYS A 96 6.20 -0.74 -11.91
N ASP A 97 6.85 0.39 -12.19
CA ASP A 97 7.65 0.61 -13.40
C ASP A 97 9.07 1.07 -13.04
N GLY A 98 9.57 0.61 -11.89
CA GLY A 98 10.92 0.85 -11.40
C GLY A 98 11.09 2.09 -10.51
N ALA A 99 12.11 2.02 -9.65
CA ALA A 99 12.45 3.05 -8.68
C ALA A 99 13.00 4.31 -9.37
N LYS A 100 12.21 5.40 -9.35
CA LYS A 100 12.56 6.70 -9.93
C LYS A 100 11.82 7.82 -9.24
N LYS A 101 12.07 9.07 -9.64
CA LYS A 101 11.38 10.26 -9.09
C LYS A 101 9.85 10.12 -9.09
N GLY A 102 9.27 9.46 -10.09
CA GLY A 102 7.83 9.18 -10.16
C GLY A 102 7.29 8.31 -9.01
N CYS A 103 8.12 7.57 -8.29
CA CYS A 103 7.70 6.87 -7.07
C CYS A 103 7.20 7.82 -5.99
N ALA A 104 7.68 9.07 -5.93
CA ALA A 104 7.19 10.06 -4.98
C ALA A 104 5.69 10.32 -5.15
N LEU A 105 5.22 10.41 -6.40
CA LEU A 105 3.81 10.60 -6.73
C LEU A 105 2.97 9.39 -6.27
N LYS A 106 3.44 8.17 -6.57
CA LYS A 106 2.79 6.92 -6.16
C LYS A 106 2.75 6.74 -4.64
N VAL A 107 3.77 7.24 -3.93
CA VAL A 107 3.83 7.25 -2.48
C VAL A 107 2.83 8.24 -1.89
N ILE A 108 2.71 9.46 -2.44
CA ILE A 108 1.73 10.44 -1.95
C ILE A 108 0.30 9.90 -2.12
N SER A 109 -0.05 9.41 -3.31
CA SER A 109 -1.38 8.81 -3.53
C SER A 109 -1.67 7.63 -2.61
N SER A 110 -0.64 6.85 -2.26
CA SER A 110 -0.76 5.74 -1.32
C SER A 110 -1.01 6.21 0.11
N ILE A 111 -0.31 7.26 0.55
CA ILE A 111 -0.51 7.87 1.87
C ILE A 111 -1.93 8.43 1.98
N ASP A 112 -2.40 9.14 0.95
CA ASP A 112 -3.74 9.72 0.93
C ASP A 112 -4.82 8.62 0.99
N ALA A 113 -4.67 7.57 0.18
CA ALA A 113 -5.57 6.42 0.19
C ALA A 113 -5.54 5.69 1.54
N ALA A 114 -4.36 5.47 2.12
CA ALA A 114 -4.20 4.78 3.41
C ALA A 114 -4.81 5.58 4.57
N TYR A 115 -4.54 6.89 4.62
CA TYR A 115 -5.08 7.79 5.64
C TYR A 115 -6.61 7.83 5.55
N THR A 116 -7.15 8.05 4.35
CA THR A 116 -8.60 8.06 4.11
C THR A 116 -9.24 6.73 4.50
N SER A 117 -8.64 5.61 4.07
CA SER A 117 -9.12 4.26 4.38
C SER A 117 -9.17 3.99 5.87
N ALA A 118 -8.14 4.43 6.62
CA ALA A 118 -8.09 4.29 8.07
C ALA A 118 -9.17 5.11 8.78
N LEU A 119 -9.39 6.36 8.34
CA LEU A 119 -10.42 7.22 8.91
C LEU A 119 -11.85 6.73 8.63
N LEU A 120 -12.10 6.18 7.44
CA LEU A 120 -13.38 5.56 7.11
C LEU A 120 -13.64 4.34 8.01
N ALA A 121 -12.63 3.48 8.17
CA ALA A 121 -12.72 2.34 9.08
C ALA A 121 -12.93 2.75 10.55
N LEU A 122 -12.38 3.89 10.99
CA LEU A 122 -12.66 4.45 12.32
C LEU A 122 -14.14 4.83 12.49
N LYS A 123 -14.80 5.35 11.46
CA LYS A 123 -16.19 5.82 11.49
C LYS A 123 -17.24 4.72 11.30
N THR A 124 -16.84 3.44 11.27
CA THR A 124 -17.72 2.25 11.09
C THR A 124 -18.43 2.16 9.73
N GLU A 125 -17.97 2.89 8.71
CA GLU A 125 -18.47 2.72 7.35
C GLU A 125 -17.70 1.57 6.68
N ASN A 126 -18.33 0.40 6.65
CA ASN A 126 -17.85 -0.72 5.85
C ASN A 126 -18.35 -0.54 4.41
N LEU A 127 -17.51 -0.92 3.46
CA LEU A 127 -17.93 -1.10 2.07
C LEU A 127 -18.93 -2.28 1.97
N ASP A 128 -19.70 -2.29 0.88
CA ASP A 128 -20.48 -3.46 0.51
C ASP A 128 -19.52 -4.57 0.04
N TYR A 129 -19.45 -5.67 0.80
CA TYR A 129 -18.57 -6.79 0.50
C TYR A 129 -19.14 -7.76 -0.55
N SER A 130 -20.31 -7.46 -1.12
CA SER A 130 -20.91 -8.24 -2.21
C SER A 130 -20.46 -7.81 -3.61
N GLU A 131 -19.66 -6.74 -3.71
CA GLU A 131 -19.19 -6.17 -4.97
C GLU A 131 -17.65 -6.17 -5.09
N GLY A 132 -17.16 -6.11 -6.33
CA GLY A 132 -15.74 -5.84 -6.60
C GLY A 132 -14.80 -7.01 -6.30
N ILE A 133 -13.61 -6.69 -5.78
CA ILE A 133 -12.52 -7.66 -5.52
C ILE A 133 -12.28 -7.91 -4.03
N ILE A 134 -13.06 -7.26 -3.16
CA ILE A 134 -12.99 -7.38 -1.70
C ILE A 134 -14.02 -8.38 -1.17
N ASN A 135 -13.77 -8.93 0.00
CA ASN A 135 -14.66 -9.86 0.71
C ASN A 135 -14.78 -9.46 2.18
N GLU A 136 -15.79 -9.99 2.89
CA GLU A 136 -15.95 -9.79 4.34
C GLU A 136 -14.69 -10.20 5.12
N ASN A 137 -14.08 -11.30 4.70
CA ASN A 137 -12.79 -11.74 5.18
C ASN A 137 -11.67 -11.03 4.38
N PRO A 138 -10.90 -10.12 5.01
CA PRO A 138 -9.84 -9.39 4.30
C PRO A 138 -8.72 -10.30 3.77
N ILE A 139 -8.58 -11.53 4.30
CA ILE A 139 -7.61 -12.51 3.79
C ILE A 139 -8.02 -12.99 2.40
N GLU A 140 -9.30 -13.24 2.16
CA GLU A 140 -9.81 -13.61 0.84
C GLU A 140 -9.63 -12.46 -0.16
N SER A 141 -9.76 -11.21 0.29
CA SER A 141 -9.40 -10.04 -0.55
C SER A 141 -7.92 -10.07 -0.93
N LEU A 142 -7.01 -10.40 -0.01
CA LEU A 142 -5.58 -10.53 -0.32
C LEU A 142 -5.30 -11.71 -1.26
N GLU A 143 -6.01 -12.82 -1.15
CA GLU A 143 -5.93 -13.94 -2.10
C GLU A 143 -6.41 -13.54 -3.51
N ASN A 144 -7.43 -12.68 -3.61
CA ASN A 144 -7.83 -12.10 -4.88
C ASN A 144 -6.72 -11.22 -5.48
N ILE A 145 -6.02 -10.44 -4.64
CA ILE A 145 -4.84 -9.65 -5.06
C ILE A 145 -3.71 -10.55 -5.55
N GLU A 146 -3.47 -11.70 -4.91
CA GLU A 146 -2.49 -12.67 -5.37
C GLU A 146 -2.84 -13.19 -6.77
N LYS A 147 -4.10 -13.59 -7.00
CA LYS A 147 -4.57 -14.06 -8.31
C LYS A 147 -4.39 -12.97 -9.38
N ILE A 148 -4.78 -11.73 -9.09
CA ILE A 148 -4.62 -10.58 -10.00
C ILE A 148 -3.13 -10.36 -10.30
N SER A 149 -2.29 -10.30 -9.28
CA SER A 149 -0.85 -10.08 -9.44
C SER A 149 -0.21 -11.15 -10.33
N LYS A 150 -0.58 -12.42 -10.17
CA LYS A 150 -0.10 -13.52 -11.04
C LYS A 150 -0.64 -13.41 -12.47
N GLY A 151 -1.91 -13.00 -12.63
CA GLY A 151 -2.54 -12.78 -13.92
C GLY A 151 -1.91 -11.64 -14.74
N MET A 152 -1.21 -10.71 -14.09
CA MET A 152 -0.56 -9.56 -14.75
C MET A 152 0.84 -9.86 -15.30
N SER A 153 1.29 -11.12 -15.37
CA SER A 153 2.64 -11.48 -15.85
C SER A 153 2.99 -10.87 -17.23
N GLN A 154 2.03 -10.85 -18.15
CA GLN A 154 2.23 -10.24 -19.48
C GLN A 154 2.41 -8.72 -19.43
N VAL A 155 1.84 -8.04 -18.43
CA VAL A 155 2.00 -6.61 -18.21
C VAL A 155 3.44 -6.31 -17.79
N ASP A 156 4.04 -7.18 -16.96
CA ASP A 156 5.45 -7.06 -16.54
C ASP A 156 6.40 -7.07 -17.75
N ASP A 157 6.19 -8.01 -18.68
CA ASP A 157 6.96 -8.11 -19.91
C ASP A 157 6.89 -6.84 -20.77
N ILE A 158 5.71 -6.22 -20.86
CA ILE A 158 5.50 -4.98 -21.61
C ILE A 158 6.25 -3.83 -20.93
N ILE A 159 6.12 -3.70 -19.60
CA ILE A 159 6.82 -2.68 -18.81
C ILE A 159 8.34 -2.79 -19.01
N ILE A 160 8.89 -4.01 -18.91
CA ILE A 160 10.33 -4.25 -19.09
C ILE A 160 10.77 -3.88 -20.50
N LYS A 161 10.03 -4.29 -21.54
CA LYS A 161 10.33 -3.95 -22.94
C LYS A 161 10.38 -2.44 -23.14
N ASP A 162 9.41 -1.70 -22.60
CA ASP A 162 9.36 -0.24 -22.73
C ASP A 162 10.53 0.45 -22.02
N ILE A 163 10.89 -0.02 -20.83
CA ILE A 163 12.05 0.49 -20.08
C ILE A 163 13.34 0.26 -20.90
N LEU A 164 13.55 -0.95 -21.42
CA LEU A 164 14.74 -1.30 -22.20
C LEU A 164 14.83 -0.53 -23.51
N ASN A 165 13.70 -0.30 -24.18
CA ASN A 165 13.64 0.49 -25.41
C ASN A 165 14.05 1.95 -25.16
N LYS A 166 13.60 2.56 -24.06
CA LYS A 166 14.04 3.92 -23.66
C LYS A 166 15.55 3.98 -23.42
N VAL A 167 16.14 2.99 -22.76
CA VAL A 167 17.60 2.94 -22.50
C VAL A 167 18.40 2.89 -23.80
N LYS A 168 17.97 2.08 -24.78
CA LYS A 168 18.61 1.99 -26.11
C LYS A 168 18.56 3.34 -26.84
N THR A 169 17.41 4.00 -26.82
CA THR A 169 17.23 5.33 -27.44
C THR A 169 18.12 6.38 -26.79
N THR A 170 18.20 6.43 -25.45
CA THR A 170 19.08 7.36 -24.73
C THR A 170 20.55 7.13 -25.06
N LYS A 171 21.02 5.88 -25.12
CA LYS A 171 22.40 5.57 -25.52
C LYS A 171 22.71 6.02 -26.95
N LYS A 172 21.76 5.88 -27.88
CA LYS A 172 21.90 6.36 -29.26
C LYS A 172 22.00 7.89 -29.33
N PHE A 173 21.14 8.61 -28.60
CA PHE A 173 21.18 10.08 -28.49
C PHE A 173 22.49 10.61 -27.88
N VAL A 174 23.00 9.96 -26.82
CA VAL A 174 24.28 10.34 -26.20
C VAL A 174 25.47 10.10 -27.14
N LYS A 175 25.43 9.05 -27.97
CA LYS A 175 26.46 8.83 -29.01
C LYS A 175 26.45 9.91 -30.08
N ILE A 176 25.26 10.35 -30.53
CA ILE A 176 25.11 11.40 -31.56
C ILE A 176 25.62 12.76 -31.06
N ARG A 177 25.48 13.09 -29.77
CA ARG A 177 25.96 14.36 -29.22
C ARG A 177 27.47 14.43 -28.93
N LYS A 178 28.19 13.30 -29.05
CA LYS A 178 29.64 13.21 -28.75
C LYS A 178 30.51 13.06 -30.00
N GLY A 179 29.91 12.98 -31.18
CA GLY A 179 30.59 13.06 -32.49
C GLY A 179 30.24 14.38 -33.15
#